data_AF-A0A914Z8C4-F1
#
_entry.id   AF-A0A914Z8C4-F1
#
_cell.length_a   1.000
_cell.length_b   1.000
_cell.length_c   1.000
_cell.angle_alpha   90.00
_cell.angle_beta   90.00
_cell.angle_gamma   90.00
#
_symmetry.space_group_name_H-M   'P 1'
#
loop_
_entity.id
_entity.type
_entity.pdbx_description
1 polymer ?
#
loop_
_entity_poly.entity_id
_entity_poly.type
_entity_poly.pdbx_seq_one_letter_code
_entity_poly.pdbx_strand_id
1 'polypeptide(L)'
;MLNPDGVYLGNYRCSLMGFDLNRQWQNPSSWGNPTIFATKNLLIQYNNNPHIELCLVMDLHAHSRQTNTFLYGNLTTKDPKHCEQQLYIPYLLAELTEDYSLHFTQFNTDAEKAGTNRRAMGALLDPNCLCYTLEVSFFSYKPKDTSTAKSIPYFDYTYELLGENIAFSILNYNEILNGERTIAIKRSFESFLPKRCVKSYKQLGKSLKALDIRKS
;
A
#
# COMPACT_ATOMS: atom_id res chain seq x y z
N MET A 1 -15.13 6.52 -4.27
CA MET A 1 -14.45 7.79 -4.60
C MET A 1 -14.28 8.63 -3.33
N LEU A 2 -13.06 9.08 -2.99
CA LEU A 2 -12.80 9.83 -1.75
C LEU A 2 -12.84 11.37 -1.89
N ASN A 3 -12.74 11.89 -3.12
CA ASN A 3 -12.71 13.33 -3.42
C ASN A 3 -13.70 13.69 -4.56
N PRO A 4 -15.02 13.42 -4.39
CA PRO A 4 -15.99 13.64 -5.46
C PRO A 4 -16.10 15.13 -5.86
N ASP A 5 -15.97 16.04 -4.90
CA ASP A 5 -15.99 17.49 -5.08
C ASP A 5 -14.76 17.99 -5.86
N GLY A 6 -13.57 17.52 -5.49
CA GLY A 6 -12.34 17.84 -6.24
C GLY A 6 -12.42 17.37 -7.69
N VAL A 7 -12.93 16.16 -7.94
CA VAL A 7 -13.10 15.65 -9.31
C VAL A 7 -14.08 16.48 -10.12
N TYR A 8 -15.25 16.79 -9.56
CA TYR A 8 -16.25 17.61 -10.25
C TYR A 8 -15.70 18.97 -10.70
N LEU A 9 -14.81 19.57 -9.88
CA LEU A 9 -14.18 20.86 -10.16
C LEU A 9 -12.92 20.77 -11.03
N GLY A 10 -12.47 19.56 -11.41
CA GLY A 10 -11.23 19.36 -12.16
C GLY A 10 -9.96 19.59 -11.32
N ASN A 11 -10.05 19.50 -9.99
CA ASN A 11 -8.88 19.58 -9.11
C ASN A 11 -8.02 18.33 -9.25
N TYR A 12 -6.72 18.54 -9.45
CA TYR A 12 -5.75 17.46 -9.53
C TYR A 12 -5.46 16.77 -8.18
N ARG A 13 -5.39 17.53 -7.07
CA ARG A 13 -4.84 17.03 -5.78
C ARG A 13 -5.70 17.32 -4.55
N CYS A 14 -6.43 18.43 -4.54
CA CYS A 14 -7.09 18.94 -3.34
C CYS A 14 -8.61 18.78 -3.40
N SER A 15 -9.25 18.76 -2.23
CA SER A 15 -10.71 18.94 -2.11
C SER A 15 -11.14 20.36 -2.48
N LEU A 16 -12.44 20.62 -2.49
CA LEU A 16 -13.02 21.96 -2.69
C LEU A 16 -12.43 23.00 -1.72
N MET A 17 -12.12 22.59 -0.49
CA MET A 17 -11.54 23.48 0.53
C MET A 17 -10.01 23.61 0.43
N GLY A 18 -9.38 23.02 -0.58
CA GLY A 18 -7.93 23.11 -0.79
C GLY A 18 -7.10 22.10 0.03
N PHE A 19 -7.72 21.15 0.72
CA PHE A 19 -6.99 20.14 1.50
C PHE A 19 -6.45 19.00 0.63
N ASP A 20 -5.17 18.65 0.81
CA ASP A 20 -4.65 17.33 0.40
C ASP A 20 -5.20 16.27 1.35
N LEU A 21 -6.25 15.56 0.91
CA LEU A 21 -6.95 14.57 1.72
C LEU A 21 -6.03 13.43 2.19
N ASN A 22 -5.01 13.06 1.40
CA ASN A 22 -4.04 12.03 1.78
C ASN A 22 -2.95 12.56 2.73
N ARG A 23 -3.20 13.68 3.42
CA ARG A 23 -2.45 14.17 4.58
C ARG A 23 -3.31 14.29 5.85
N GLN A 24 -4.61 14.00 5.74
CA GLN A 24 -5.57 14.22 6.82
C GLN A 24 -5.94 12.95 7.59
N TRP A 25 -5.34 11.79 7.31
CA TRP A 25 -5.76 10.52 7.92
C TRP A 25 -5.44 10.40 9.42
N GLN A 26 -4.47 11.16 9.94
CA GLN A 26 -4.15 11.17 11.36
C GLN A 26 -5.30 11.74 12.19
N ASN A 27 -5.76 12.95 11.86
CA ASN A 27 -6.80 13.66 12.61
C ASN A 27 -7.79 14.32 11.63
N PRO A 28 -8.62 13.55 10.90
CA PRO A 28 -9.56 14.12 9.96
C PRO A 28 -10.69 14.85 10.68
N SER A 29 -11.13 15.98 10.14
CA SER A 29 -12.32 16.69 10.63
C SER A 29 -13.59 16.14 9.97
N SER A 30 -14.64 15.89 10.74
CA SER A 30 -15.95 15.48 10.18
C SER A 30 -16.58 16.56 9.29
N TRP A 31 -16.23 17.83 9.51
CA TRP A 31 -16.70 18.95 8.70
C TRP A 31 -15.74 19.27 7.55
N GLY A 32 -14.42 19.32 7.80
CA GLY A 32 -13.43 19.71 6.79
C GLY A 32 -12.97 18.57 5.87
N ASN A 33 -13.04 17.32 6.33
CA ASN A 33 -12.59 16.14 5.60
C ASN A 33 -13.60 14.98 5.76
N PRO A 34 -14.90 15.19 5.47
CA PRO A 34 -15.97 14.26 5.83
C PRO A 34 -15.76 12.85 5.26
N THR A 35 -15.26 12.75 4.03
CA THR A 35 -15.00 11.45 3.37
C THR A 35 -13.90 10.65 4.07
N ILE A 36 -12.81 11.32 4.48
CA ILE A 36 -11.70 10.69 5.21
C ILE A 36 -12.13 10.33 6.63
N PHE A 37 -12.87 11.22 7.31
CA PHE A 37 -13.42 10.95 8.64
C PHE A 37 -14.33 9.71 8.64
N ALA A 38 -15.30 9.67 7.72
CA ALA A 38 -16.23 8.54 7.60
C ALA A 38 -15.50 7.23 7.25
N THR A 39 -14.60 7.26 6.25
CA THR A 39 -13.86 6.07 5.81
C THR A 39 -12.95 5.53 6.92
N LYS A 40 -12.25 6.42 7.64
CA LYS A 40 -11.40 6.03 8.78
C LYS A 40 -12.21 5.33 9.86
N ASN A 41 -13.36 5.89 10.24
CA ASN A 41 -14.21 5.30 11.27
C ASN A 41 -14.78 3.95 10.84
N LEU A 42 -15.16 3.80 9.56
CA LEU A 42 -15.62 2.53 9.01
C LEU A 42 -14.54 1.44 9.10
N LEU A 43 -13.29 1.76 8.72
CA LEU A 43 -12.18 0.81 8.81
C LEU A 43 -11.90 0.38 10.26
N ILE A 44 -11.97 1.32 11.21
CA ILE A 44 -11.82 1.00 12.64
C ILE A 44 -12.99 0.12 13.12
N GLN A 45 -14.21 0.38 12.67
CA GLN A 45 -15.37 -0.45 12.99
C GLN A 45 -15.22 -1.88 12.46
N TYR A 46 -14.75 -2.05 11.23
CA TYR A 46 -14.47 -3.38 10.67
C TYR A 46 -13.36 -4.10 11.41
N ASN A 47 -12.27 -3.40 11.75
CA ASN A 47 -11.17 -3.97 12.52
C ASN A 47 -11.60 -4.45 13.92
N ASN A 48 -12.57 -3.78 14.53
CA ASN A 48 -13.06 -4.12 15.87
C ASN A 48 -14.21 -5.13 15.84
N ASN A 49 -14.72 -5.51 14.67
CA ASN A 49 -15.82 -6.45 14.55
C ASN A 49 -15.27 -7.89 14.57
N PRO A 50 -15.64 -8.73 15.55
CA PRO A 50 -15.14 -10.09 15.67
C PRO A 50 -15.59 -11.03 14.54
N HIS A 51 -16.54 -10.60 13.71
CA HIS A 51 -17.04 -11.36 12.56
C HIS A 51 -16.42 -10.93 11.23
N ILE A 52 -15.53 -9.92 11.23
CA ILE A 52 -14.86 -9.42 10.03
C ILE A 52 -13.35 -9.51 10.24
N GLU A 53 -12.67 -10.23 9.34
CA GLU A 53 -11.23 -10.21 9.26
C GLU A 53 -10.78 -9.14 8.25
N LEU A 54 -10.30 -8.00 8.76
CA LEU A 54 -9.77 -6.94 7.91
C LEU A 54 -8.31 -7.25 7.53
N CYS A 55 -8.13 -7.99 6.42
CA CYS A 55 -6.79 -8.45 6.00
C CYS A 55 -5.97 -7.39 5.24
N LEU A 56 -6.64 -6.47 4.54
CA LEU A 56 -6.00 -5.59 3.56
C LEU A 56 -6.73 -4.24 3.46
N VAL A 57 -5.96 -3.17 3.47
CA VAL A 57 -6.38 -1.82 3.07
C VAL A 57 -5.45 -1.31 1.98
N MET A 58 -6.02 -0.95 0.83
CA MET A 58 -5.26 -0.48 -0.32
C MET A 58 -5.80 0.89 -0.79
N ASP A 59 -4.94 1.91 -0.72
CA ASP A 59 -5.21 3.27 -1.16
C ASP A 59 -4.72 3.45 -2.60
N LEU A 60 -5.64 3.57 -3.56
CA LEU A 60 -5.34 3.64 -4.99
C LEU A 60 -5.05 5.09 -5.41
N HIS A 61 -3.87 5.31 -5.99
CA HIS A 61 -3.39 6.60 -6.47
C HIS A 61 -2.82 6.48 -7.88
N ALA A 62 -2.66 7.63 -8.49
CA ALA A 62 -1.95 7.75 -9.74
C ALA A 62 -0.71 8.64 -9.59
N HIS A 63 0.31 8.31 -10.36
CA HIS A 63 1.66 8.79 -10.18
C HIS A 63 2.16 9.51 -11.43
N SER A 64 2.68 10.72 -11.27
CA SER A 64 3.02 11.60 -12.40
C SER A 64 4.42 11.51 -12.95
N ARG A 65 5.32 10.78 -12.28
CA ARG A 65 6.76 10.76 -12.64
C ARG A 65 7.29 9.37 -13.01
N GLN A 66 7.02 8.39 -12.16
CA GLN A 66 7.39 6.99 -12.39
C GLN A 66 6.43 6.36 -13.40
N THR A 67 6.96 5.51 -14.28
CA THR A 67 6.18 4.60 -15.11
C THR A 67 5.66 3.44 -14.26
N ASN A 68 4.81 2.60 -14.87
CA ASN A 68 4.35 1.33 -14.30
C ASN A 68 3.42 1.49 -13.08
N THR A 69 2.88 0.37 -12.64
CA THR A 69 2.15 0.22 -11.38
C THR A 69 3.09 -0.31 -10.29
N PHE A 70 3.00 0.19 -9.07
CA PHE A 70 3.81 -0.29 -7.95
C PHE A 70 3.17 0.01 -6.60
N LEU A 71 3.65 -0.68 -5.56
CA LEU A 71 3.14 -0.51 -4.20
C LEU A 71 4.14 0.20 -3.28
N TYR A 72 3.59 1.02 -2.39
CA TYR A 72 4.24 1.45 -1.18
C TYR A 72 3.62 0.72 0.02
N GLY A 73 4.44 0.01 0.80
CA GLY A 73 4.05 -0.68 2.03
C GLY A 73 4.75 -0.12 3.27
N ASN A 74 4.34 -0.54 4.45
CA ASN A 74 4.92 -0.07 5.70
C ASN A 74 6.03 -1.00 6.21
N LEU A 75 7.13 -0.40 6.66
CA LEU A 75 8.16 -1.11 7.41
C LEU A 75 7.82 -1.10 8.91
N THR A 76 6.98 -2.03 9.37
CA THR A 76 6.46 -2.08 10.76
C THR A 76 7.15 -3.12 11.64
N THR A 77 7.66 -4.20 11.06
CA THR A 77 8.18 -5.35 11.81
C THR A 77 9.46 -5.92 11.19
N LYS A 78 10.08 -6.84 11.94
CA LYS A 78 11.20 -7.70 11.52
C LYS A 78 10.83 -9.18 11.47
N ASP A 79 9.60 -9.52 11.86
CA ASP A 79 9.15 -10.90 11.82
C ASP A 79 9.26 -11.42 10.38
N PRO A 80 10.09 -12.45 10.11
CA PRO A 80 10.32 -12.93 8.75
C PRO A 80 9.02 -13.36 8.06
N LYS A 81 8.09 -13.97 8.80
CA LYS A 81 6.80 -14.42 8.25
C LYS A 81 5.98 -13.24 7.76
N HIS A 82 5.80 -12.23 8.60
CA HIS A 82 5.05 -11.03 8.22
C HIS A 82 5.75 -10.23 7.09
N CYS A 83 7.09 -10.11 7.12
CA CYS A 83 7.86 -9.49 6.04
C CYS A 83 7.67 -10.24 4.71
N GLU A 84 7.63 -11.57 4.73
CA GLU A 84 7.38 -12.39 3.56
C GLU A 84 5.93 -12.25 3.06
N GLN A 85 4.95 -12.26 3.97
CA GLN A 85 3.54 -12.07 3.67
C GLN A 85 3.26 -10.74 2.98
N GLN A 86 3.97 -9.68 3.36
CA GLN A 86 3.93 -8.38 2.69
C GLN A 86 4.36 -8.43 1.22
N LEU A 87 5.10 -9.46 0.79
CA LEU A 87 5.54 -9.62 -0.59
C LEU A 87 4.55 -10.43 -1.45
N TYR A 88 3.57 -11.11 -0.86
CA TYR A 88 2.63 -11.94 -1.63
C TYR A 88 1.85 -11.13 -2.66
N ILE A 89 1.18 -10.04 -2.25
CA ILE A 89 0.43 -9.19 -3.19
C ILE A 89 1.35 -8.57 -4.28
N PRO A 90 2.51 -7.95 -3.95
CA PRO A 90 3.43 -7.48 -4.98
C PRO A 90 3.85 -8.54 -6.01
N TYR A 91 4.15 -9.76 -5.57
CA TYR A 91 4.55 -10.83 -6.47
C TYR A 91 3.38 -11.37 -7.29
N LEU A 92 2.18 -11.48 -6.70
CA LEU A 92 0.96 -11.86 -7.42
C LEU A 92 0.64 -10.84 -8.52
N LEU A 93 0.73 -9.54 -8.22
CA LEU A 93 0.52 -8.50 -9.22
C LEU A 93 1.58 -8.58 -10.34
N ALA A 94 2.84 -8.87 -10.02
CA ALA A 94 3.89 -9.06 -11.03
C ALA A 94 3.66 -10.28 -11.94
N GLU A 95 3.04 -11.35 -11.43
CA GLU A 95 2.62 -12.51 -12.22
C GLU A 95 1.42 -12.17 -13.11
N LEU A 96 0.39 -11.56 -12.53
CA LEU A 96 -0.91 -11.29 -13.16
C LEU A 96 -0.87 -10.15 -14.17
N THR A 97 -0.08 -9.10 -13.93
CA THR A 97 -0.07 -7.90 -14.80
C THR A 97 1.25 -7.73 -15.54
N GLU A 98 1.18 -7.04 -16.68
CA GLU A 98 2.37 -6.68 -17.43
C GLU A 98 3.00 -5.38 -16.94
N ASP A 99 2.21 -4.53 -16.31
CA ASP A 99 2.58 -3.16 -15.96
C ASP A 99 3.12 -3.02 -14.53
N TYR A 100 3.09 -4.07 -13.71
CA TYR A 100 3.58 -4.00 -12.33
C TYR A 100 5.13 -4.01 -12.26
N SER A 101 5.67 -3.16 -11.39
CA SER A 101 7.11 -3.01 -11.14
C SER A 101 7.47 -3.41 -9.71
N LEU A 102 8.12 -4.58 -9.59
CA LEU A 102 8.79 -4.98 -8.35
C LEU A 102 10.02 -4.10 -8.06
N HIS A 103 10.58 -3.43 -9.06
CA HIS A 103 11.68 -2.50 -8.87
C HIS A 103 11.24 -1.22 -8.14
N PHE A 104 10.09 -0.65 -8.48
CA PHE A 104 9.56 0.56 -7.83
C PHE A 104 8.80 0.30 -6.54
N THR A 105 8.40 -0.95 -6.29
CA THR A 105 7.76 -1.35 -5.02
C THR A 105 8.70 -1.12 -3.83
N GLN A 106 8.22 -0.43 -2.80
CA GLN A 106 9.05 -0.07 -1.63
C GLN A 106 8.31 -0.15 -0.30
N PHE A 107 9.04 -0.53 0.75
CA PHE A 107 8.54 -0.53 2.13
C PHE A 107 9.30 0.50 2.97
N ASN A 108 8.58 1.43 3.60
CA ASN A 108 9.19 2.53 4.33
C ASN A 108 8.30 3.07 5.47
N THR A 109 8.89 3.95 6.28
CA THR A 109 8.22 4.65 7.39
C THR A 109 8.59 6.14 7.44
N ASP A 110 8.68 6.79 6.27
CA ASP A 110 9.02 8.21 6.15
C ASP A 110 8.08 9.13 6.95
N ALA A 111 8.61 10.02 7.80
CA ALA A 111 7.83 10.84 8.71
C ALA A 111 6.82 11.76 8.01
N GLU A 112 7.19 12.33 6.86
CA GLU A 112 6.33 13.19 6.04
C GLU A 112 5.07 12.47 5.51
N LYS A 113 5.09 11.13 5.49
CA LYS A 113 3.97 10.30 5.05
C LYS A 113 3.10 9.84 6.21
N ALA A 114 3.36 10.26 7.44
CA ALA A 114 2.59 9.81 8.60
C ALA A 114 1.08 10.15 8.50
N GLY A 115 0.74 11.22 7.76
CA GLY A 115 -0.65 11.62 7.47
C GLY A 115 -1.33 10.88 6.32
N THR A 116 -0.68 9.95 5.64
CA THR A 116 -1.29 9.17 4.54
C THR A 116 -2.14 8.02 5.06
N ASN A 117 -3.07 7.52 4.24
CA ASN A 117 -3.92 6.37 4.58
C ASN A 117 -3.08 5.20 5.08
N ARG A 118 -2.16 4.72 4.21
CA ARG A 118 -1.25 3.60 4.49
C ARG A 118 -0.61 3.69 5.86
N ARG A 119 -0.11 4.87 6.25
CA ARG A 119 0.61 5.06 7.51
C ARG A 119 -0.28 5.21 8.72
N ALA A 120 -1.38 5.95 8.60
CA ALA A 120 -2.33 6.08 9.69
C ALA A 120 -3.02 4.76 9.98
N MET A 121 -3.45 4.04 8.94
CA MET A 121 -4.15 2.76 9.09
C MET A 121 -3.22 1.67 9.60
N GLY A 122 -1.99 1.57 9.07
CA GLY A 122 -1.01 0.61 9.58
C GLY A 122 -0.54 0.86 11.03
N ALA A 123 -0.91 1.98 11.64
CA ALA A 123 -0.68 2.26 13.06
C ALA A 123 -1.92 2.04 13.94
N LEU A 124 -3.12 2.00 13.35
CA LEU A 124 -4.40 1.94 14.06
C LEU A 124 -5.09 0.58 13.95
N LEU A 125 -4.91 -0.12 12.83
CA LEU A 125 -5.52 -1.42 12.56
C LEU A 125 -4.65 -2.56 13.11
N ASP A 126 -5.17 -3.78 13.05
CA ASP A 126 -4.44 -4.98 13.42
C ASP A 126 -3.06 -5.02 12.71
N PRO A 127 -1.97 -5.39 13.42
CA PRO A 127 -0.65 -5.46 12.81
C PRO A 127 -0.54 -6.41 11.61
N ASN A 128 -1.43 -7.39 11.49
CA ASN A 128 -1.52 -8.32 10.36
C ASN A 128 -2.31 -7.74 9.17
N CYS A 129 -3.07 -6.66 9.36
CA CYS A 129 -3.75 -5.96 8.28
C CYS A 129 -2.71 -5.28 7.38
N LEU A 130 -2.57 -5.78 6.16
CA LEU A 130 -1.66 -5.21 5.17
C LEU A 130 -2.19 -3.85 4.71
N CYS A 131 -1.36 -2.82 4.81
CA CYS A 131 -1.72 -1.46 4.37
C CYS A 131 -0.80 -1.02 3.23
N TYR A 132 -1.39 -0.74 2.06
CA TYR A 132 -0.67 -0.30 0.86
C TYR A 132 -1.18 1.02 0.31
N THR A 133 -0.28 1.77 -0.33
CA THR A 133 -0.63 2.74 -1.36
C THR A 133 -0.24 2.14 -2.70
N LEU A 134 -1.20 1.94 -3.60
CA LEU A 134 -0.94 1.53 -4.97
C LEU A 134 -0.86 2.76 -5.85
N GLU A 135 0.20 2.85 -6.64
CA GLU A 135 0.47 3.97 -7.52
C GLU A 135 0.48 3.47 -8.96
N VAL A 136 -0.29 4.10 -9.85
CA VAL A 136 -0.32 3.80 -11.28
C VAL A 136 0.13 5.02 -12.08
N SER A 137 1.07 4.84 -12.99
CA SER A 137 1.53 5.92 -13.88
C SER A 137 0.38 6.55 -14.70
N PHE A 138 0.34 7.89 -14.79
CA PHE A 138 -0.63 8.60 -15.66
C PHE A 138 -0.38 8.41 -17.15
N PHE A 139 0.85 8.03 -17.53
CA PHE A 139 1.31 8.16 -18.89
C PHE A 139 1.56 6.80 -19.52
N SER A 140 2.54 6.06 -19.01
CA SER A 140 2.95 4.80 -19.63
C SER A 140 3.55 3.80 -18.65
N TYR A 141 3.63 2.55 -19.11
CA TYR A 141 4.34 1.46 -18.44
C TYR A 141 5.37 0.82 -19.37
N LYS A 142 6.28 0.05 -18.78
CA LYS A 142 7.19 -0.85 -19.48
C LYS A 142 6.81 -2.30 -19.15
N PRO A 143 6.43 -3.13 -20.13
CA PRO A 143 6.01 -4.50 -19.88
C PRO A 143 7.05 -5.29 -19.08
N LYS A 144 6.55 -6.06 -18.10
CA LYS A 144 7.29 -6.93 -17.19
C LYS A 144 8.51 -6.25 -16.57
N ASP A 145 8.38 -4.96 -16.23
CA ASP A 145 9.43 -4.14 -15.60
C ASP A 145 10.76 -4.15 -16.38
N THR A 146 10.69 -4.37 -17.71
CA THR A 146 11.87 -4.55 -18.56
C THR A 146 12.41 -3.19 -19.01
N SER A 147 13.62 -2.85 -18.58
CA SER A 147 14.21 -1.52 -18.82
C SER A 147 14.36 -1.15 -20.30
N THR A 148 14.62 -2.15 -21.15
CA THR A 148 14.79 -2.04 -22.61
C THR A 148 13.47 -2.08 -23.39
N ALA A 149 12.36 -2.45 -22.74
CA ALA A 149 11.08 -2.50 -23.42
C ALA A 149 10.61 -1.10 -23.80
N LYS A 150 9.94 -1.02 -24.95
CA LYS A 150 9.27 0.21 -25.39
C LYS A 150 8.14 0.54 -24.42
N SER A 151 8.00 1.81 -24.09
CA SER A 151 6.91 2.22 -23.20
C SER A 151 5.58 2.18 -23.94
N ILE A 152 4.55 1.66 -23.27
CA ILE A 152 3.19 1.55 -23.76
C ILE A 152 2.32 2.55 -22.97
N PRO A 153 1.55 3.43 -23.64
CA PRO A 153 0.68 4.36 -22.97
C PRO A 153 -0.47 3.64 -22.25
N TYR A 154 -0.94 4.20 -21.13
CA TYR A 154 -2.17 3.75 -20.50
C TYR A 154 -3.40 4.23 -21.28
N PHE A 155 -4.39 3.36 -21.36
CA PHE A 155 -5.74 3.62 -21.84
C PHE A 155 -6.76 3.20 -20.77
N ASP A 156 -8.01 3.64 -20.88
CA ASP A 156 -9.05 3.32 -19.90
C ASP A 156 -9.16 1.80 -19.64
N TYR A 157 -9.19 0.99 -20.70
CA TYR A 157 -9.23 -0.47 -20.59
C TYR A 157 -8.00 -1.07 -19.88
N THR A 158 -6.84 -0.41 -19.92
CA THR A 158 -5.64 -0.90 -19.20
C THR A 158 -5.75 -0.65 -17.70
N TYR A 159 -6.39 0.44 -17.27
CA TYR A 159 -6.69 0.68 -15.86
C TYR A 159 -7.78 -0.28 -15.35
N GLU A 160 -8.79 -0.56 -16.18
CA GLU A 160 -9.84 -1.54 -15.87
C GLU A 160 -9.25 -2.94 -15.69
N LEU A 161 -8.40 -3.38 -16.63
CA LEU A 161 -7.70 -4.66 -16.55
C LEU A 161 -6.80 -4.74 -15.31
N LEU A 162 -6.13 -3.65 -14.93
CA LEU A 162 -5.38 -3.59 -13.68
C LEU A 162 -6.31 -3.79 -12.46
N GLY A 163 -7.49 -3.16 -12.46
CA GLY A 163 -8.50 -3.34 -11.42
C GLY A 163 -8.97 -4.79 -11.28
N GLU A 164 -9.22 -5.47 -12.41
CA GLU A 164 -9.53 -6.89 -12.46
C GLU A 164 -8.41 -7.74 -11.87
N ASN A 165 -7.16 -7.47 -12.28
CA ASN A 165 -6.00 -8.20 -11.76
C ASN A 165 -5.74 -7.95 -10.28
N ILE A 166 -6.06 -6.77 -9.75
CA ILE A 166 -6.02 -6.50 -8.31
C ILE A 166 -7.00 -7.42 -7.58
N ALA A 167 -8.24 -7.58 -8.08
CA ALA A 167 -9.21 -8.50 -7.49
C ALA A 167 -8.71 -9.95 -7.51
N PHE A 168 -8.15 -10.42 -8.63
CA PHE A 168 -7.52 -11.74 -8.70
C PHE A 168 -6.33 -11.89 -7.75
N SER A 169 -5.52 -10.84 -7.56
CA SER A 169 -4.41 -10.88 -6.60
C SER A 169 -4.90 -11.06 -5.17
N ILE A 170 -6.04 -10.48 -4.80
CA ILE A 170 -6.63 -10.63 -3.47
C ILE A 170 -7.18 -12.05 -3.28
N LEU A 171 -7.84 -12.60 -4.30
CA LEU A 171 -8.28 -14.00 -4.28
C LEU A 171 -7.09 -14.96 -4.13
N ASN A 172 -6.08 -14.82 -4.98
CA ASN A 172 -4.88 -15.66 -4.96
C ASN A 172 -4.10 -15.51 -3.64
N TYR A 173 -4.14 -14.34 -3.00
CA TYR A 173 -3.59 -14.14 -1.66
C TYR A 173 -4.32 -14.97 -0.62
N ASN A 174 -5.66 -15.01 -0.66
CA ASN A 174 -6.45 -15.88 0.20
C ASN A 174 -6.15 -17.37 -0.05
N GLU A 175 -6.00 -17.80 -1.31
CA GLU A 175 -5.59 -19.16 -1.66
C GLU A 175 -4.22 -19.53 -1.07
N ILE A 176 -3.26 -18.59 -1.06
CA ILE A 176 -1.94 -18.80 -0.43
C ILE A 176 -2.08 -18.98 1.08
N LEU A 177 -2.89 -18.17 1.75
CA LEU A 177 -3.12 -18.29 3.20
C LEU A 177 -3.76 -19.62 3.58
N ASN A 178 -4.62 -20.18 2.71
CA ASN A 178 -5.24 -21.49 2.90
C ASN A 178 -4.40 -22.67 2.41
N GLY A 179 -3.21 -22.42 1.84
CA GLY A 179 -2.31 -23.47 1.33
C GLY A 179 -2.75 -24.08 -0.01
N GLU A 180 -3.70 -23.46 -0.71
CA GLU A 180 -4.21 -23.90 -2.01
C GLU A 180 -3.30 -23.47 -3.17
N ARG A 181 -2.55 -22.38 -2.96
CA ARG A 181 -1.60 -21.80 -3.92
C ARG A 181 -0.25 -21.56 -3.24
N THR A 182 0.83 -21.65 -4.00
CA THR A 182 2.16 -21.23 -3.58
C THR A 182 2.67 -20.11 -4.47
N ILE A 183 3.49 -19.21 -3.92
CA ILE A 183 4.17 -18.15 -4.70
C ILE A 183 5.68 -18.16 -4.43
N ALA A 184 6.47 -18.00 -5.49
CA ALA A 184 7.93 -17.98 -5.39
C ALA A 184 8.45 -16.56 -5.15
N ILE A 185 8.85 -16.27 -3.91
CA ILE A 185 9.47 -14.99 -3.54
C ILE A 185 10.96 -15.01 -3.91
N LYS A 186 11.32 -14.33 -5.00
CA LYS A 186 12.67 -14.39 -5.62
C LYS A 186 13.70 -13.43 -5.00
N ARG A 187 13.26 -12.47 -4.19
CA ARG A 187 14.10 -11.42 -3.61
C ARG A 187 13.77 -11.27 -2.12
N SER A 188 14.78 -10.99 -1.30
CA SER A 188 14.55 -10.74 0.12
C SER A 188 13.78 -9.43 0.33
N PHE A 189 13.04 -9.35 1.43
CA PHE A 189 12.28 -8.15 1.83
C PHE A 189 13.18 -6.92 1.96
N GLU A 190 14.42 -7.08 2.45
CA GLU A 190 15.41 -6.01 2.57
C GLU A 190 15.72 -5.33 1.23
N SER A 191 15.61 -6.06 0.11
CA SER A 191 15.85 -5.51 -1.22
C SER A 191 14.78 -4.51 -1.67
N PHE A 192 13.63 -4.46 -0.99
CA PHE A 192 12.55 -3.49 -1.24
C PHE A 192 12.63 -2.29 -0.27
N LEU A 193 13.62 -2.26 0.62
CA LEU A 193 13.83 -1.13 1.52
C LEU A 193 14.65 -0.04 0.84
N PRO A 194 14.19 1.22 0.83
CA PRO A 194 15.02 2.34 0.44
C PRO A 194 16.29 2.39 1.28
N LYS A 195 17.43 2.83 0.71
CA LYS A 195 18.73 2.91 1.42
C LYS A 195 18.64 3.60 2.79
N ARG A 196 17.79 4.65 2.90
CA ARG A 196 17.53 5.38 4.15
C ARG A 196 16.87 4.52 5.24
N CYS A 197 16.03 3.55 4.86
CA CYS A 197 15.29 2.70 5.78
C CYS A 197 16.11 1.50 6.28
N VAL A 198 17.21 1.12 5.60
CA VAL A 198 18.04 -0.03 6.00
C VAL A 198 18.61 0.13 7.41
N LYS A 199 19.00 1.35 7.82
CA LYS A 199 19.49 1.62 9.18
C LYS A 199 18.38 1.44 10.22
N SER A 200 17.21 2.04 9.99
CA SER A 200 16.05 1.92 10.87
C SER A 200 15.56 0.48 10.97
N TYR A 201 15.54 -0.24 9.83
CA TYR A 201 15.26 -1.67 9.81
C TYR A 201 16.25 -2.41 10.70
N LYS A 202 17.58 -2.24 10.55
CA LYS A 202 18.55 -2.89 11.45
C LYS A 202 18.31 -2.58 12.94
N GLN A 203 17.82 -1.39 13.28
CA GLN A 203 17.56 -0.96 14.66
C GLN A 203 16.23 -1.44 15.27
N LEU A 204 15.21 -1.76 14.47
CA LEU A 204 13.86 -2.18 14.94
C LEU A 204 13.89 -3.33 15.97
N GLY A 205 14.86 -4.24 15.87
CA GLY A 205 15.03 -5.39 16.79
C GLY A 205 15.74 -5.09 18.10
N LYS A 206 16.31 -3.88 18.29
CA LYS A 206 16.91 -3.48 19.58
C LYS A 206 15.88 -2.92 20.56
N SER A 207 14.77 -2.37 20.08
CA SER A 207 13.73 -1.76 20.92
C SER A 207 12.91 -2.78 21.71
N LEU A 208 12.61 -3.95 21.11
CA LEU A 208 11.87 -5.03 21.79
C LEU A 208 12.66 -5.65 22.95
N LYS A 209 13.98 -5.85 22.80
CA LYS A 209 14.83 -6.34 23.91
C LYS A 209 14.97 -5.34 25.06
N ALA A 210 14.77 -4.04 24.81
CA ALA A 210 14.85 -3.02 25.87
C ALA A 210 13.57 -2.93 26.73
N LEU A 211 12.45 -3.48 26.25
CA LEU A 211 11.19 -3.58 26.98
C LEU A 211 11.12 -4.82 27.87
N ASP A 212 11.76 -5.94 27.46
CA ASP A 212 11.82 -7.16 28.29
C ASP A 212 12.78 -7.04 29.49
N ILE A 213 13.81 -6.19 29.42
CA ILE A 213 14.76 -6.01 30.53
C ILE A 213 14.19 -5.11 31.64
N ARG A 214 13.05 -4.45 31.43
CA ARG A 214 12.37 -3.63 32.46
C ARG A 214 11.23 -4.35 33.18
N LYS A 215 11.07 -5.66 32.96
CA LYS A 215 10.07 -6.52 33.61
C LYS A 215 10.67 -7.69 34.40
N SER A 216 11.97 -7.65 34.72
CA SER A 216 12.62 -8.56 35.68
C SER A 216 12.99 -7.82 36.95
#